data_AF-A0A6B2LVK6-F1
#
_entry.id   AF-A0A6B2LVK6-F1
#
_cell.length_a   1.000
_cell.length_b   1.000
_cell.length_c   1.000
_cell.angle_alpha   90.00
_cell.angle_beta   90.00
_cell.angle_gamma   90.00
#
_symmetry.space_group_name_H-M   'P 1'
#
loop_
_entity.id
_entity.type
_entity.pdbx_description
1 polymer ?
#
loop_
_entity_poly.entity_id
_entity_poly.type
_entity_poly.pdbx_seq_one_letter_code
_entity_poly.pdbx_strand_id
1 'polypeptide(L)' 'MYASGFNQHGQLGLGHKEGQETPKQIKFLQGVVKIACGSFHSMVLLKDGSLCCWGRNTQGQLGIGNK' A
#
# COMPACT_ATOMS: atom_id res chain seq x y z
N MET A 1 1.42 -1.59 -10.78
CA MET A 1 2.53 -1.96 -9.87
C MET A 1 2.33 -3.38 -9.37
N TYR A 2 3.38 -4.02 -8.88
CA TYR A 2 3.32 -5.36 -8.27
C TYR A 2 3.78 -5.31 -6.82
N ALA A 3 3.23 -6.17 -5.98
CA ALA A 3 3.61 -6.32 -4.58
C ALA A 3 3.68 -7.80 -4.19
N SER A 4 4.62 -8.17 -3.32
CA SER A 4 4.77 -9.50 -2.74
C SER A 4 5.31 -9.39 -1.32
N GLY A 5 5.26 -10.49 -0.57
CA GLY A 5 5.80 -10.63 0.77
C GLY A 5 4.74 -10.63 1.86
N PHE A 6 5.13 -10.10 3.03
CA PHE A 6 4.33 -10.10 4.25
C PHE A 6 3.15 -9.12 4.17
N ASN A 7 1.96 -9.55 4.59
CA ASN A 7 0.71 -8.81 4.39
C ASN A 7 -0.27 -8.79 5.58
N GLN A 8 0.17 -9.12 6.81
CA GLN A 8 -0.77 -9.23 7.96
C GLN A 8 -1.51 -7.93 8.32
N HIS A 9 -1.06 -6.79 7.82
CA HIS A 9 -1.74 -5.50 7.98
C HIS A 9 -2.38 -4.97 6.69
N GLY A 10 -2.37 -5.74 5.60
CA GLY A 10 -2.88 -5.30 4.30
C GLY A 10 -1.91 -4.39 3.53
N GLN A 11 -0.63 -4.32 3.92
CA GLN A 11 0.38 -3.44 3.32
C GLN A 11 0.73 -3.77 1.86
N LEU A 12 0.26 -4.89 1.31
CA LEU A 12 0.37 -5.18 -0.13
C LEU A 12 -0.72 -4.50 -0.96
N GLY A 13 -1.80 -4.00 -0.35
CA GLY A 13 -2.85 -3.27 -1.09
C GLY A 13 -3.67 -4.16 -2.01
N LEU A 14 -3.82 -5.45 -1.69
CA LEU A 14 -4.56 -6.42 -2.51
C LEU A 14 -6.03 -6.59 -2.08
N GLY A 15 -6.48 -5.89 -1.05
CA GLY A 15 -7.84 -6.02 -0.50
C GLY A 15 -8.02 -7.16 0.51
N HIS A 16 -6.95 -7.88 0.85
CA HIS A 16 -6.93 -8.93 1.87
C HIS A 16 -5.60 -8.91 2.64
N LYS A 17 -5.46 -9.76 3.67
CA LYS A 17 -4.29 -9.79 4.60
C LYS A 17 -3.39 -11.03 4.44
N GLU A 18 -3.55 -11.77 3.35
CA GLU A 18 -2.74 -12.96 3.11
C GLU A 18 -1.43 -12.57 2.43
N GLY A 19 -0.32 -13.14 2.91
CA GLY A 19 0.99 -12.95 2.30
C GLY A 19 1.03 -13.47 0.86
N GLN A 20 1.90 -12.90 0.04
CA GLN A 20 2.07 -13.32 -1.35
C GLN A 20 3.50 -13.76 -1.60
N GLU A 21 3.71 -15.03 -1.93
CA GLU A 21 5.05 -15.56 -2.24
C GLU A 21 5.55 -15.13 -3.63
N THR A 22 4.62 -14.75 -4.51
CA THR A 22 4.91 -14.27 -5.86
C THR A 22 4.36 -12.86 -6.07
N PRO A 23 5.00 -12.01 -6.90
CA PRO A 23 4.48 -10.69 -7.21
C PRO A 23 3.04 -10.73 -7.76
N LYS A 24 2.12 -10.07 -7.07
CA LYS A 24 0.73 -9.88 -7.53
C LYS A 24 0.53 -8.46 -8.01
N GLN A 25 -0.18 -8.32 -9.12
CA GLN A 25 -0.51 -7.03 -9.70
C GLN A 25 -1.58 -6.33 -8.86
N ILE A 26 -1.31 -5.08 -8.47
CA ILE A 26 -2.35 -4.20 -7.92
C ILE A 26 -3.06 -3.53 -9.10
N LYS A 27 -4.26 -4.00 -9.42
CA LYS A 27 -4.97 -3.66 -10.68
C LYS A 27 -5.64 -2.28 -10.68
N PHE A 28 -5.98 -1.75 -9.51
CA PHE A 28 -6.78 -0.52 -9.40
C PHE A 28 -5.95 0.76 -9.30
N LEU A 29 -4.61 0.67 -9.22
CA LEU A 29 -3.73 1.83 -9.20
C LEU A 29 -3.18 2.11 -10.60
N GLN A 30 -3.53 3.27 -11.13
CA GLN A 30 -3.01 3.78 -12.40
C GLN A 30 -2.17 5.03 -12.18
N GLY A 31 -1.19 5.26 -13.06
CA GLY A 31 -0.38 6.48 -13.00
C GLY A 31 0.54 6.58 -11.78
N VAL A 32 0.96 5.48 -11.16
CA VAL A 32 1.94 5.51 -10.07
C VAL A 32 3.28 6.06 -10.59
N VAL A 33 3.81 7.11 -9.93
CA VAL A 33 5.10 7.74 -10.27
C VAL A 33 6.17 7.54 -9.19
N LYS A 34 5.76 7.34 -7.94
CA LYS A 34 6.66 7.02 -6.82
C LYS A 34 6.00 6.04 -5.86
N ILE A 35 6.82 5.23 -5.22
CA ILE A 35 6.41 4.21 -4.23
C ILE A 35 7.30 4.37 -3.00
N ALA A 36 6.74 4.23 -1.81
CA ALA A 36 7.47 4.13 -0.55
C ALA A 36 6.86 3.02 0.33
N CYS A 37 7.71 2.32 1.06
CA CYS A 37 7.31 1.27 2.00
C CYS A 37 7.82 1.60 3.41
N GLY A 38 6.92 1.61 4.38
CA GLY A 38 7.27 1.58 5.79
C GLY A 38 7.29 0.13 6.32
N SER A 39 7.45 -0.05 7.63
CA SER A 39 7.51 -1.39 8.23
C SER A 39 6.25 -2.23 7.99
N PHE A 40 5.08 -1.59 8.04
CA PHE A 40 3.78 -2.27 7.93
C PHE A 40 2.73 -1.45 7.14
N HIS A 41 3.16 -0.47 6.35
CA HIS A 41 2.30 0.34 5.50
C HIS A 41 3.04 0.68 4.21
N SER A 42 2.29 1.02 3.18
CA SER A 42 2.82 1.39 1.86
C SER A 42 2.12 2.64 1.37
N MET A 43 2.83 3.42 0.56
CA MET A 43 2.36 4.67 0.02
C MET A 43 2.75 4.79 -1.45
N VAL A 44 1.90 5.42 -2.25
CA VAL A 44 2.18 5.75 -3.65
C VAL A 44 1.76 7.17 -3.98
N LEU A 45 2.58 7.82 -4.81
CA LEU A 45 2.25 9.08 -5.45
C LEU A 45 1.79 8.80 -6.88
N LEU A 46 0.62 9.31 -7.24
CA LEU A 46 0.05 9.22 -8.57
C LEU A 46 0.44 10.44 -9.43
N LYS A 47 0.33 10.32 -10.75
CA LYS A 47 0.65 11.39 -11.73
C LYS A 47 -0.17 12.66 -11.52
N ASP A 48 -1.39 12.54 -11.01
CA ASP A 48 -2.30 13.64 -10.73
C ASP A 48 -1.98 14.37 -9.41
N GLY A 49 -0.96 13.92 -8.67
CA GLY A 49 -0.58 14.46 -7.37
C GLY A 49 -1.28 13.78 -6.18
N SER A 50 -2.20 12.85 -6.42
CA SER A 50 -2.88 12.10 -5.37
C SER A 50 -1.91 11.18 -4.63
N LEU A 51 -2.04 11.10 -3.31
CA LEU A 51 -1.31 10.17 -2.45
C LEU A 51 -2.27 9.08 -1.96
N CYS A 52 -1.90 7.82 -2.14
CA CYS A 52 -2.65 6.69 -1.60
C CYS A 52 -1.80 5.94 -0.58
N CYS A 53 -2.37 5.67 0.59
CA CYS A 53 -1.72 4.95 1.68
C CYS A 53 -2.57 3.74 2.08
N TRP A 54 -1.93 2.61 2.38
CA TRP A 54 -2.61 1.43 2.91
C TRP A 54 -1.70 0.63 3.86
N GLY A 55 -2.32 -0.23 4.67
CA GLY A 55 -1.64 -1.06 5.65
C GLY A 55 -1.97 -0.67 7.10
N ARG A 56 -1.01 -0.83 8.00
CA ARG A 56 -1.14 -0.53 9.42
C ARG A 56 -1.32 0.97 9.65
N ASN A 57 -2.34 1.32 10.46
CA ASN A 57 -2.63 2.70 10.84
C ASN A 57 -2.57 2.98 12.36
N THR A 58 -2.07 2.05 13.19
CA THR A 58 -2.12 2.20 14.65
C THR A 58 -1.40 3.43 15.22
N GLN A 59 -0.56 4.10 14.43
CA GLN A 59 0.10 5.36 14.78
C GLN A 59 -0.30 6.53 13.87
N GLY A 60 -1.36 6.38 13.06
CA GLY A 60 -1.80 7.39 12.09
C GLY A 60 -0.95 7.43 10.83
N GLN A 61 -0.24 6.35 10.51
CA GLN A 61 0.70 6.30 9.37
C GLN A 61 0.02 6.57 8.03
N LEU A 62 -1.28 6.31 7.91
CA LEU A 62 -2.02 6.53 6.65
C LEU A 62 -2.37 8.01 6.42
N GLY A 63 -2.28 8.86 7.45
CA GLY A 63 -2.55 10.30 7.31
C GLY A 63 -4.02 10.64 7.04
N ILE A 64 -4.95 9.73 7.31
CA ILE A 64 -6.39 9.88 7.02
C ILE A 64 -7.20 10.55 8.15
N GLY A 65 -6.53 11.26 9.06
CA GLY A 65 -7.19 11.95 10.18
C GLY A 65 -7.60 11.08 11.37
N ASN A 66 -7.23 9.78 11.36
CA ASN A 66 -7.46 8.87 12.48
C ASN A 66 -6.33 7.82 12.60
N LYS A 67 -6.45 6.95 13.62
CA LYS A 67 -5.61 5.77 13.83
C LYS A 67 -6.43 4.51 13.63
#